data_AF-A0A2D5RV94-F1
#
_entry.id   AF-A0A2D5RV94-F1
#
_cell.length_a   1.000
_cell.length_b   1.000
_cell.length_c   1.000
_cell.angle_alpha   90.00
_cell.angle_beta   90.00
_cell.angle_gamma   90.00
#
_symmetry.space_group_name_H-M   'P 1'
#
loop_
_entity.id
_entity.type
_entity.pdbx_description
1 polymer ?
#
loop_
_entity_poly.entity_id
_entity_poly.type
_entity_poly.pdbx_seq_one_letter_code
_entity_poly.pdbx_strand_id
1 'polypeptide(L)'
;MPSNINKYTILSRTVRGVITQALIAATERKKLYWVGGVNAYQLSELEDLFWFSKQQYNKVRDKMIVREFDDFNDFKSIAKATKDNEMSRAITLLKNFENPPKCIELILQQTVDDEHEADITLSTAHRCKGLQWDAVILNNDFLDVLDPELKNEDRIDEINLLYVSSTRAKKLLVINDSTAQVLRYAKAVAASKNEVV
;
A
#
# COMPACT_ATOMS: atom_id res chain seq x y z
N MET A 1 12.36 -6.54 12.77
CA MET A 1 13.43 -5.53 12.56
C MET A 1 14.52 -5.72 13.60
N PRO A 2 15.80 -5.47 13.30
CA PRO A 2 16.85 -5.38 14.30
C PRO A 2 16.50 -4.36 15.39
N SER A 3 16.82 -4.64 16.65
CA SER A 3 16.40 -3.84 17.81
C SER A 3 16.98 -2.42 17.86
N ASN A 4 17.99 -2.12 17.05
CA ASN A 4 18.64 -0.82 16.96
C ASN A 4 18.05 0.13 15.90
N ILE A 5 17.04 -0.31 15.14
CA ILE A 5 16.42 0.50 14.10
C ILE A 5 15.09 1.06 14.61
N ASN A 6 15.13 2.34 14.99
CA ASN A 6 13.97 3.05 15.51
C ASN A 6 13.19 3.81 14.41
N LYS A 7 13.81 4.02 13.24
CA LYS A 7 13.20 4.68 12.09
C LYS A 7 13.38 3.87 10.82
N TYR A 8 12.29 3.64 10.10
CA TYR A 8 12.32 2.87 8.86
C TYR A 8 11.19 3.27 7.93
N THR A 9 11.34 2.91 6.66
CA THR A 9 10.34 3.18 5.63
C THR A 9 9.65 1.89 5.22
N ILE A 10 8.33 1.91 5.09
CA ILE A 10 7.57 0.81 4.49
C ILE A 10 7.11 1.21 3.09
N LEU A 11 7.52 0.42 2.10
CA LEU A 11 7.09 0.57 0.71
C LEU A 11 6.04 -0.50 0.39
N SER A 12 4.85 -0.07 0.02
CA SER A 12 3.76 -0.96 -0.43
C SER A 12 3.50 -0.80 -1.91
N ARG A 13 3.14 -1.88 -2.60
CA ARG A 13 2.72 -1.83 -4.01
C ARG A 13 1.46 -0.98 -4.17
N THR A 14 0.53 -1.14 -3.25
CA THR A 14 -0.82 -0.56 -3.32
C THR A 14 -1.05 0.49 -2.24
N VAL A 15 -1.93 1.46 -2.51
CA VAL A 15 -2.44 2.40 -1.48
C VAL A 15 -3.06 1.65 -0.31
N ARG A 16 -3.76 0.53 -0.59
CA ARG A 16 -4.33 -0.32 0.45
C ARG A 16 -3.27 -0.87 1.40
N GLY A 17 -2.15 -1.35 0.87
CA GLY A 17 -1.01 -1.80 1.66
C GLY A 17 -0.52 -0.70 2.60
N VAL A 18 -0.39 0.53 2.09
CA VAL A 18 0.03 1.67 2.90
C VAL A 18 -0.95 1.96 4.05
N ILE A 19 -2.26 2.06 3.77
CA ILE A 19 -3.27 2.34 4.80
C ILE A 19 -3.31 1.22 5.86
N THR A 20 -3.16 -0.04 5.43
CA THR A 20 -3.14 -1.18 6.36
C THR A 20 -1.94 -1.10 7.30
N GLN A 21 -0.74 -0.81 6.76
CA GLN A 21 0.47 -0.64 7.56
C GLN A 21 0.39 0.60 8.47
N ALA A 22 -0.21 1.69 7.99
CA ALA A 22 -0.48 2.88 8.79
C ALA A 22 -1.35 2.57 10.00
N LEU A 23 -2.43 1.80 9.82
CA LEU A 23 -3.31 1.43 10.92
C LEU A 23 -2.57 0.59 11.97
N ILE A 24 -1.82 -0.43 11.54
CA ILE A 24 -1.01 -1.28 12.44
C ILE A 24 -0.01 -0.43 13.23
N ALA A 25 0.69 0.48 12.56
CA ALA A 25 1.63 1.36 13.22
C ALA A 25 0.95 2.37 14.17
N ALA A 26 -0.22 2.87 13.80
CA ALA A 26 -0.98 3.81 14.62
C ALA A 26 -1.54 3.16 15.90
N THR A 27 -1.93 1.89 15.88
CA THR A 27 -2.32 1.16 17.10
C THR A 27 -1.14 0.95 18.05
N GLU A 28 0.08 0.90 17.52
CA GLU A 28 1.34 0.90 18.28
C GLU A 28 1.83 2.31 18.68
N ARG A 29 1.03 3.36 18.38
CA ARG A 29 1.35 4.78 18.65
C ARG A 29 2.63 5.28 18.00
N LYS A 30 3.01 4.71 16.85
CA LYS A 30 4.16 5.16 16.05
C LYS A 30 3.82 6.42 15.27
N LYS A 31 4.74 7.39 15.24
CA LYS A 31 4.61 8.59 14.41
C LYS A 31 4.80 8.28 12.93
N LEU A 32 3.88 8.76 12.10
CA LEU A 32 3.76 8.40 10.69
C LEU A 32 4.02 9.61 9.79
N TYR A 33 4.96 9.47 8.86
CA TYR A 33 5.13 10.41 7.77
C TYR A 33 4.65 9.78 6.46
N TRP A 34 4.00 10.57 5.61
CA TRP A 34 3.43 10.11 4.35
C TRP A 34 4.14 10.78 3.18
N VAL A 35 4.85 10.00 2.37
CA VAL A 35 5.47 10.52 1.14
C VAL A 35 4.37 11.02 0.21
N GLY A 36 4.42 12.30 -0.14
CA GLY A 36 3.40 12.99 -0.94
C GLY A 36 2.20 13.52 -0.14
N GLY A 37 2.24 13.45 1.19
CA GLY A 37 1.19 13.91 2.10
C GLY A 37 0.05 12.91 2.26
N VAL A 38 -0.58 12.90 3.44
CA VAL A 38 -1.64 11.92 3.79
C VAL A 38 -2.86 12.03 2.87
N ASN A 39 -3.17 13.23 2.37
CA ASN A 39 -4.29 13.46 1.45
C ASN A 39 -4.13 12.72 0.12
N ALA A 40 -2.91 12.43 -0.32
CA ALA A 40 -2.65 11.69 -1.57
C ALA A 40 -3.06 10.21 -1.51
N TYR A 41 -3.50 9.73 -0.35
CA TYR A 41 -3.95 8.35 -0.08
C TYR A 41 -5.48 8.26 0.10
N GLN A 42 -6.20 9.37 -0.09
CA GLN A 42 -7.67 9.39 -0.24
C GLN A 42 -8.42 8.79 0.97
N LEU A 43 -7.90 8.97 2.19
CA LEU A 43 -8.57 8.49 3.41
C LEU A 43 -9.98 9.09 3.55
N SER A 44 -10.15 10.35 3.11
CA SER A 44 -11.44 11.03 3.21
C SER A 44 -12.52 10.40 2.34
N GLU A 45 -12.16 9.98 1.13
CA GLU A 45 -13.06 9.30 0.18
C GLU A 45 -13.49 7.94 0.73
N LEU A 46 -12.58 7.22 1.40
CA LEU A 46 -12.91 5.95 2.07
C LEU A 46 -13.92 6.14 3.21
N GLU A 47 -13.78 7.21 3.98
CA GLU A 47 -14.73 7.56 5.05
C GLU A 47 -16.11 7.95 4.48
N ASP A 48 -16.13 8.74 3.41
CA ASP A 48 -17.36 9.15 2.74
C ASP A 48 -18.10 7.93 2.16
N LEU A 49 -17.36 7.01 1.52
CA LEU A 49 -17.89 5.73 1.04
C LEU A 49 -18.45 4.88 2.20
N PHE A 50 -17.82 4.90 3.37
CA PHE A 50 -18.34 4.22 4.55
C PHE A 50 -19.69 4.80 4.99
N TRP A 51 -19.79 6.11 5.16
CA TRP A 51 -21.05 6.73 5.56
C TRP A 51 -22.15 6.54 4.52
N PHE A 52 -21.81 6.62 3.24
CA PHE A 52 -22.70 6.29 2.14
C PHE A 52 -23.21 4.84 2.23
N SER A 53 -22.31 3.88 2.49
CA SER A 53 -22.68 2.46 2.66
C SER A 53 -23.61 2.18 3.83
N LYS A 54 -23.63 3.06 4.83
CA LYS A 54 -24.51 2.99 6.01
C LYS A 54 -25.78 3.84 5.87
N GLN A 55 -26.03 4.42 4.69
CA GLN A 55 -27.13 5.34 4.43
C GLN A 55 -27.12 6.57 5.38
N GLN A 56 -25.96 6.92 5.93
CA GLN A 56 -25.77 8.09 6.80
C GLN A 56 -25.29 9.28 5.95
N TYR A 57 -26.09 9.66 4.95
CA TYR A 57 -25.71 10.67 3.95
C TYR A 57 -25.42 12.05 4.51
N ASN A 58 -25.92 12.38 5.72
CA ASN A 58 -25.60 13.61 6.43
C ASN A 58 -24.13 13.70 6.84
N LYS A 59 -23.47 12.56 7.06
CA LYS A 59 -22.04 12.49 7.45
C LYS A 59 -21.07 12.44 6.28
N VAL A 60 -21.55 12.12 5.07
CA VAL A 60 -20.75 12.17 3.85
C VAL A 60 -20.32 13.62 3.59
N ARG A 61 -19.01 13.89 3.45
CA ARG A 61 -18.52 15.25 3.20
C ARG A 61 -18.70 15.64 1.75
N ASP A 62 -18.17 14.85 0.83
CA ASP A 62 -18.35 15.08 -0.59
C ASP A 62 -19.70 14.52 -1.07
N LYS A 63 -20.62 15.42 -1.41
CA LYS A 63 -21.96 15.05 -1.87
C LYS A 63 -21.97 14.48 -3.30
N MET A 64 -20.85 14.45 -4.03
CA MET A 64 -20.77 13.88 -5.37
C MET A 64 -21.23 12.41 -5.37
N ILE A 65 -20.74 11.59 -4.44
CA ILE A 65 -21.14 10.17 -4.34
C ILE A 65 -22.65 9.99 -4.08
N VAL A 66 -23.28 10.91 -3.36
CA VAL A 66 -24.74 10.87 -3.08
C VAL A 66 -25.56 11.31 -4.29
N ARG A 67 -24.97 12.10 -5.20
CA ARG A 67 -25.64 12.58 -6.42
C ARG A 67 -25.51 11.60 -7.58
N GLU A 68 -24.40 10.88 -7.64
CA GLU A 68 -24.07 9.98 -8.75
C GLU A 68 -24.59 8.56 -8.57
N PHE A 69 -24.85 8.14 -7.32
CA PHE A 69 -25.22 6.77 -7.00
C PHE A 69 -26.47 6.72 -6.14
N ASP A 70 -27.38 5.79 -6.45
CA ASP A 70 -28.62 5.62 -5.69
C ASP A 70 -28.34 5.04 -4.30
N ASP A 71 -27.50 4.01 -4.24
CA ASP A 71 -27.05 3.36 -3.01
C ASP A 71 -25.70 2.64 -3.19
N PHE A 72 -25.24 1.96 -2.14
CA PHE A 72 -23.96 1.25 -2.18
C PHE A 72 -23.97 -0.01 -3.06
N ASN A 73 -25.12 -0.60 -3.35
CA ASN A 73 -25.21 -1.71 -4.31
C ASN A 73 -25.10 -1.22 -5.74
N ASP A 74 -25.69 -0.06 -6.04
CA ASP A 74 -25.50 0.64 -7.31
C ASP A 74 -24.02 1.00 -7.52
N PHE A 75 -23.37 1.61 -6.51
CA PHE A 75 -21.92 1.87 -6.53
C PHE A 75 -21.09 0.62 -6.84
N LYS A 76 -21.37 -0.51 -6.21
CA LYS A 76 -20.69 -1.80 -6.49
C LYS A 76 -20.96 -2.31 -7.90
N SER A 77 -22.19 -2.16 -8.38
CA SER A 77 -22.61 -2.64 -9.69
C SER A 77 -21.90 -1.85 -10.78
N ILE A 78 -21.82 -0.53 -10.64
CA ILE A 78 -21.09 0.36 -11.53
C ILE A 78 -19.60 0.02 -11.49
N ALA A 79 -18.97 -0.09 -10.31
CA ALA A 79 -17.56 -0.45 -10.17
C ALA A 79 -17.22 -1.75 -10.93
N LYS A 80 -18.11 -2.76 -10.87
CA LYS A 80 -17.95 -4.02 -11.59
C LYS A 80 -18.16 -3.87 -13.10
N ALA A 81 -19.15 -3.10 -13.52
CA ALA A 81 -19.49 -2.89 -14.93
C ALA A 81 -18.39 -2.11 -15.67
N THR A 82 -17.84 -1.07 -15.03
CA THR A 82 -16.81 -0.20 -15.60
C THR A 82 -15.39 -0.75 -15.43
N LYS A 83 -15.21 -1.77 -14.57
CA LYS A 83 -13.89 -2.28 -14.16
C LYS A 83 -13.01 -1.16 -13.59
N ASP A 84 -13.62 -0.24 -12.85
CA ASP A 84 -12.90 0.85 -12.21
C ASP A 84 -12.06 0.32 -11.04
N ASN A 85 -10.73 0.44 -11.18
CA ASN A 85 -9.77 -0.04 -10.20
C ASN A 85 -9.82 0.75 -8.89
N GLU A 86 -10.09 2.06 -8.94
CA GLU A 86 -10.13 2.91 -7.76
C GLU A 86 -11.40 2.63 -6.95
N MET A 87 -12.56 2.52 -7.60
CA MET A 87 -13.81 2.10 -6.93
C MET A 87 -13.68 0.69 -6.33
N SER A 88 -13.13 -0.26 -7.10
CA SER A 88 -12.92 -1.63 -6.63
C SER A 88 -11.98 -1.69 -5.42
N ARG A 89 -10.93 -0.86 -5.43
CA ARG A 89 -10.01 -0.70 -4.31
C ARG A 89 -10.71 -0.11 -3.09
N ALA A 90 -11.52 0.93 -3.25
CA ALA A 90 -12.28 1.56 -2.17
C ALA A 90 -13.27 0.57 -1.52
N ILE A 91 -14.00 -0.21 -2.32
CA ILE A 91 -14.89 -1.28 -1.83
C ILE A 91 -14.11 -2.33 -1.04
N THR A 92 -12.93 -2.72 -1.52
CA THR A 92 -12.08 -3.71 -0.85
C THR A 92 -11.52 -3.17 0.47
N LEU A 93 -11.06 -1.93 0.49
CA LEU A 93 -10.62 -1.23 1.70
C LEU A 93 -11.75 -1.21 2.74
N LEU A 94 -12.95 -0.83 2.32
CA LEU A 94 -14.11 -0.75 3.20
C LEU A 94 -14.44 -2.07 3.89
N LYS A 95 -14.26 -3.20 3.19
CA LYS A 95 -14.48 -4.54 3.76
C LYS A 95 -13.44 -4.94 4.81
N ASN A 96 -12.22 -4.39 4.73
CA ASN A 96 -11.11 -4.76 5.61
C ASN A 96 -11.09 -3.97 6.92
N PHE A 97 -11.85 -2.87 7.02
CA PHE A 97 -11.93 -2.07 8.24
C PHE A 97 -13.32 -2.20 8.86
N GLU A 98 -13.38 -2.63 10.12
CA GLU A 98 -14.66 -2.70 10.85
C GLU A 98 -15.28 -1.31 11.08
N ASN A 99 -14.42 -0.31 11.37
CA ASN A 99 -14.83 1.08 11.61
C ASN A 99 -13.85 2.06 10.96
N PRO A 100 -13.96 2.29 9.63
CA PRO A 100 -13.05 3.16 8.89
C PRO A 100 -12.89 4.56 9.49
N PRO A 101 -13.96 5.29 9.92
CA PRO A 101 -13.80 6.61 10.53
C PRO A 101 -12.88 6.60 11.75
N LYS A 102 -13.05 5.64 12.66
CA LYS A 102 -12.20 5.52 13.86
C LYS A 102 -10.76 5.13 13.51
N CYS A 103 -10.59 4.24 12.53
CA CYS A 103 -9.26 3.87 12.04
C CYS A 103 -8.53 5.07 11.41
N ILE A 104 -9.23 5.87 10.61
CA ILE A 104 -8.70 7.07 9.96
C ILE A 104 -8.34 8.12 11.02
N GLU A 105 -9.22 8.35 12.00
CA GLU A 105 -8.92 9.26 13.12
C GLU A 105 -7.63 8.85 13.84
N LEU A 106 -7.47 7.56 14.18
CA LEU A 106 -6.28 7.04 14.83
C LEU A 106 -5.00 7.26 13.99
N ILE A 107 -5.09 7.02 12.68
CA ILE A 107 -4.00 7.26 11.74
C ILE A 107 -3.62 8.75 11.71
N LEU A 108 -4.60 9.64 11.60
CA LEU A 108 -4.38 11.09 11.53
C LEU A 108 -3.77 11.63 12.82
N GLN A 109 -4.17 11.13 13.99
CA GLN A 109 -3.57 11.50 15.28
C GLN A 109 -2.07 11.16 15.40
N GLN A 110 -1.60 10.17 14.64
CA GLN A 110 -0.17 9.81 14.61
C GLN A 110 0.58 10.39 13.42
N THR A 111 -0.12 11.08 12.51
CA THR A 111 0.50 11.67 11.33
C THR A 111 1.27 12.94 11.71
N VAL A 112 2.48 13.07 11.18
CA VAL A 112 3.37 14.23 11.36
C VAL A 112 3.71 14.84 10.00
N ASP A 113 3.97 16.14 9.98
CA ASP A 113 4.29 16.89 8.76
C ASP A 113 5.79 16.83 8.40
N ASP A 114 6.66 16.63 9.39
CA ASP A 114 8.10 16.47 9.21
C ASP A 114 8.50 14.99 9.28
N GLU A 115 9.18 14.50 8.23
CA GLU A 115 9.73 13.16 8.17
C GLU A 115 10.73 12.88 9.31
N HIS A 116 11.45 13.91 9.77
CA HIS A 116 12.39 13.77 10.89
C HIS A 116 11.70 13.50 12.23
N GLU A 117 10.40 13.73 12.37
CA GLU A 117 9.64 13.42 13.59
C GLU A 117 9.01 12.02 13.55
N ALA A 118 9.00 11.37 12.39
CA ALA A 118 8.36 10.08 12.21
C ALA A 118 9.22 8.91 12.73
N ASP A 119 8.54 7.91 13.27
CA ASP A 119 9.08 6.56 13.48
C ASP A 119 9.01 5.76 12.18
N ILE A 120 7.98 5.97 11.37
CA ILE A 120 7.74 5.24 10.13
C ILE A 120 7.41 6.20 9.00
N THR A 121 8.18 6.11 7.91
CA THR A 121 7.81 6.72 6.63
C THR A 121 7.01 5.71 5.80
N LEU A 122 5.89 6.17 5.27
CA LEU A 122 4.96 5.38 4.47
C LEU A 122 4.95 5.88 3.04
N SER A 123 5.07 4.97 2.07
CA SER A 123 4.98 5.32 0.65
C SER A 123 4.45 4.15 -0.18
N THR A 124 3.87 4.47 -1.33
CA THR A 124 3.74 3.47 -2.39
C THR A 124 5.06 3.30 -3.14
N ALA A 125 5.29 2.11 -3.68
CA ALA A 125 6.44 1.78 -4.51
C ALA A 125 6.60 2.73 -5.72
N HIS A 126 5.51 3.32 -6.22
CA HIS A 126 5.57 4.31 -7.31
C HIS A 126 5.99 5.70 -6.83
N ARG A 127 5.57 6.11 -5.63
CA ARG A 127 5.85 7.44 -5.07
C ARG A 127 7.26 7.55 -4.49
N CYS A 128 7.97 6.43 -4.31
CA CYS A 128 9.31 6.41 -3.71
C CYS A 128 10.45 6.76 -4.69
N LYS A 129 10.17 6.93 -5.99
CA LYS A 129 11.20 7.17 -7.02
C LYS A 129 12.02 8.42 -6.69
N GLY A 130 13.34 8.29 -6.71
CA GLY A 130 14.28 9.37 -6.39
C GLY A 130 14.55 9.58 -4.89
N LEU A 131 13.77 8.95 -4.02
CA LEU A 131 13.98 8.98 -2.57
C LEU A 131 14.85 7.79 -2.14
N GLN A 132 15.45 7.87 -0.96
CA GLN A 132 16.22 6.78 -0.35
C GLN A 132 16.26 6.91 1.17
N TRP A 133 16.27 5.78 1.87
CA TRP A 133 16.25 5.70 3.33
C TRP A 133 17.28 4.69 3.84
N ASP A 134 17.72 4.85 5.09
CA ASP A 134 18.68 3.93 5.70
C ASP A 134 18.12 2.51 5.84
N ALA A 135 16.86 2.38 6.26
CA ALA A 135 16.18 1.11 6.44
C ALA A 135 14.84 1.09 5.69
N VAL A 136 14.62 0.10 4.84
CA VAL A 136 13.38 -0.08 4.07
C VAL A 136 12.81 -1.48 4.28
N ILE A 137 11.49 -1.55 4.44
CA ILE A 137 10.69 -2.77 4.41
C ILE A 137 9.88 -2.76 3.13
N LEU A 138 9.97 -3.82 2.34
CA LEU A 138 9.02 -4.10 1.28
C LEU A 138 7.82 -4.82 1.89
N ASN A 139 6.62 -4.29 1.69
CA ASN A 139 5.38 -4.94 2.12
C ASN A 139 5.10 -6.17 1.25
N ASN A 140 4.28 -7.09 1.75
CA ASN A 140 3.91 -8.34 1.06
C ASN A 140 2.74 -8.18 0.07
N ASP A 141 2.43 -6.94 -0.36
CA ASP A 141 1.31 -6.66 -1.27
C ASP A 141 1.70 -6.53 -2.75
N PHE A 142 2.91 -6.93 -3.11
CA PHE A 142 3.39 -7.02 -4.49
C PHE A 142 2.89 -8.30 -5.17
N LEU A 143 2.86 -8.31 -6.50
CA LEU A 143 2.45 -9.51 -7.25
C LEU A 143 3.49 -10.62 -7.11
N ASP A 144 3.02 -11.86 -7.23
CA ASP A 144 3.90 -13.01 -7.39
C ASP A 144 4.41 -13.04 -8.84
N VAL A 145 5.67 -12.66 -9.03
CA VAL A 145 6.31 -12.60 -10.35
C VAL A 145 6.67 -13.98 -10.91
N LEU A 146 6.48 -15.05 -10.13
CA LEU A 146 6.65 -16.44 -10.58
C LEU A 146 5.32 -17.09 -10.96
N ASP A 147 4.18 -16.44 -10.72
CA ASP A 147 2.87 -16.94 -11.14
C ASP A 147 2.86 -17.22 -12.66
N PRO A 148 2.58 -18.46 -13.11
CA PRO A 148 2.56 -18.79 -14.54
C PRO A 148 1.46 -18.06 -15.31
N GLU A 149 0.38 -17.65 -14.65
CA GLU A 149 -0.74 -16.94 -15.28
C GLU A 149 -0.48 -15.43 -15.42
N LEU A 150 0.57 -14.91 -14.77
CA LEU A 150 0.95 -13.51 -14.89
C LEU A 150 1.53 -13.24 -16.28
N LYS A 151 0.90 -12.31 -17.01
CA LYS A 151 1.35 -11.87 -18.33
C LYS A 151 2.79 -11.37 -18.27
N ASN A 152 3.55 -11.59 -19.34
CA ASN A 152 4.96 -11.22 -19.40
C ASN A 152 5.19 -9.71 -19.19
N GLU A 153 4.33 -8.85 -19.74
CA GLU A 153 4.43 -7.40 -19.56
C GLU A 153 4.26 -7.00 -18.09
N ASP A 154 3.17 -7.47 -17.44
CA ASP A 154 2.90 -7.23 -16.02
C ASP A 154 4.03 -7.76 -15.12
N ARG A 155 4.59 -8.93 -15.48
CA ARG A 155 5.73 -9.52 -14.78
C ARG A 155 6.98 -8.66 -14.86
N ILE A 156 7.31 -8.15 -16.05
CA ILE A 156 8.46 -7.26 -16.25
C ILE A 156 8.28 -5.96 -15.46
N ASP A 157 7.08 -5.38 -15.50
CA ASP A 157 6.76 -4.15 -14.76
C ASP A 157 6.87 -4.36 -13.25
N GLU A 158 6.38 -5.49 -12.74
CA GLU A 158 6.48 -5.80 -11.32
C GLU A 158 7.93 -6.04 -10.89
N ILE A 159 8.74 -6.75 -11.68
CA ILE A 159 10.18 -6.94 -11.41
C ILE A 159 10.89 -5.57 -11.37
N ASN A 160 10.60 -4.68 -12.32
CA ASN A 160 11.16 -3.33 -12.35
C ASN A 160 10.76 -2.55 -11.10
N LEU A 161 9.52 -2.70 -10.64
CA LEU A 161 9.05 -2.03 -9.44
C LEU A 161 9.68 -2.58 -8.16
N LEU A 162 9.86 -3.90 -8.05
CA LEU A 162 10.60 -4.54 -6.96
C LEU A 162 12.05 -4.04 -6.93
N TYR A 163 12.70 -3.92 -8.09
CA TYR A 163 14.05 -3.36 -8.20
C TYR A 163 14.11 -1.90 -7.74
N VAL A 164 13.20 -1.05 -8.23
CA VAL A 164 13.14 0.36 -7.81
C VAL A 164 12.93 0.45 -6.29
N SER A 165 12.00 -0.33 -5.74
CA SER A 165 11.68 -0.34 -4.31
C SER A 165 12.86 -0.83 -3.47
N SER A 166 13.53 -1.89 -3.91
CA SER A 166 14.69 -2.46 -3.22
C SER A 166 15.86 -1.49 -3.15
N THR A 167 16.12 -0.76 -4.24
CA THR A 167 17.21 0.24 -4.33
C THR A 167 16.93 1.54 -3.58
N ARG A 168 15.76 1.66 -2.91
CA ARG A 168 15.51 2.77 -1.99
C ARG A 168 16.25 2.60 -0.67
N ALA A 169 16.64 1.37 -0.31
CA ALA A 169 17.40 1.08 0.90
C ALA A 169 18.88 1.46 0.73
N LYS A 170 19.45 2.20 1.69
CA LYS A 170 20.88 2.53 1.74
C LYS A 170 21.69 1.54 2.57
N LYS A 171 21.14 1.06 3.69
CA LYS A 171 21.87 0.22 4.67
C LYS A 171 21.19 -1.11 4.94
N LEU A 172 19.86 -1.12 5.12
CA LEU A 172 19.09 -2.32 5.40
C LEU A 172 17.86 -2.41 4.51
N LEU A 173 17.70 -3.56 3.86
CA LEU A 173 16.48 -3.93 3.14
C LEU A 173 15.87 -5.17 3.80
N VAL A 174 14.63 -5.06 4.28
CA VAL A 174 13.79 -6.20 4.63
C VAL A 174 12.96 -6.54 3.40
N ILE A 175 13.29 -7.67 2.78
CA ILE A 175 12.66 -8.13 1.55
C ILE A 175 11.27 -8.75 1.83
N ASN A 176 10.37 -8.62 0.86
CA ASN A 176 9.08 -9.28 0.86
C ASN A 176 9.18 -10.68 0.21
N ASP A 177 8.07 -11.42 0.27
CA ASP A 177 8.00 -12.78 -0.28
C ASP A 177 8.31 -12.82 -1.78
N SER A 178 7.76 -11.89 -2.59
CA SER A 178 8.03 -11.83 -4.03
C SER A 178 9.52 -11.64 -4.33
N THR A 179 10.21 -10.74 -3.63
CA THR A 179 11.65 -10.53 -3.80
C THR A 179 12.44 -11.76 -3.37
N ALA A 180 12.07 -12.39 -2.25
CA ALA A 180 12.73 -13.60 -1.78
C ALA A 180 12.60 -14.76 -2.78
N GLN A 181 11.43 -14.91 -3.41
CA GLN A 181 11.21 -15.89 -4.47
C GLN A 181 12.11 -15.65 -5.69
N VAL A 182 12.20 -14.41 -6.17
CA VAL A 182 13.10 -14.04 -7.29
C VAL A 182 14.54 -14.39 -6.98
N LEU A 183 15.03 -14.08 -5.78
CA LEU A 183 16.40 -14.39 -5.37
C LEU A 183 16.66 -15.90 -5.31
N ARG A 184 15.70 -16.69 -4.80
CA ARG A 184 15.78 -18.16 -4.77
C ARG A 184 15.83 -18.73 -6.18
N TYR A 185 14.96 -18.26 -7.07
CA TYR A 185 14.92 -18.68 -8.47
C TYR A 185 16.24 -18.36 -9.18
N ALA A 186 16.74 -17.13 -9.04
CA ALA A 186 18.01 -16.72 -9.63
C ALA A 186 19.20 -17.57 -9.14
N LYS A 187 19.22 -17.90 -7.84
CA LYS A 187 20.24 -18.78 -7.26
C LYS A 187 20.17 -20.20 -7.83
N ALA A 188 18.97 -20.77 -7.98
CA ALA A 188 18.80 -22.10 -8.56
C ALA A 188 19.26 -22.17 -10.02
N VAL A 189 18.91 -21.15 -10.83
CA VAL A 189 19.34 -21.05 -12.23
C VAL A 189 20.86 -20.87 -12.35
N ALA A 190 21.49 -20.13 -11.44
CA ALA A 190 22.94 -19.99 -11.42
C ALA A 190 23.65 -21.30 -11.07
N ALA A 191 23.10 -22.09 -10.14
CA ALA A 191 23.64 -23.39 -9.77
C ALA A 191 23.56 -24.41 -10.92
N SER A 192 22.42 -24.49 -11.61
CA SER A 192 22.25 -25.44 -12.73
C SER A 192 23.13 -25.14 -13.94
N LYS A 193 23.51 -23.87 -14.15
CA LYS A 193 24.47 -23.49 -15.20
C LYS A 193 25.92 -23.87 -14.88
N ASN A 194 26.26 -24.04 -13.60
CA ASN A 194 27.62 -24.41 -13.17
C ASN A 194 27.86 -25.94 -13.17
N GLU A 195 26.82 -26.76 -13.33
CA GLU A 195 26.95 -28.23 -13.41
C GLU A 195 27.13 -28.75 -14.85
N VAL A 196 27.06 -27.88 -15.85
CA VAL A 196 27.20 -28.22 -17.29
C VAL A 196 28.57 -27.82 -17.84
N VAL A 197 29.58 -27.64 -16.96
CA VAL A 197 30.97 -27.31 -17.33
C VAL A 197 31.92 -28.37 -16.79
#